data_AF-M6YYZ5-F1
#
_entry.id   AF-M6YYZ5-F1
#
_cell.length_a   1.000
_cell.length_b   1.000
_cell.length_c   1.000
_cell.angle_alpha   90.00
_cell.angle_beta   90.00
_cell.angle_gamma   90.00
#
_symmetry.space_group_name_H-M   'P 1'
#
loop_
_entity.id
_entity.type
_entity.pdbx_description
1 polymer ?
#
loop_
_entity_poly.entity_id
_entity_poly.type
_entity_poly.pdbx_seq_one_letter_code
_entity_poly.pdbx_strand_id
1 'polypeptide(L)'
;MASKKTEIHFGAKAKAVIDASGDTQVVAAKKLGLSVPGLGSITQNRVKTTAYEVLLAFVREYNVDLLYLIDDSIPILPIQYYSSKKRNMIETDENKVLYDLISTTKGLREIILNLLKFSPKKRKAIGDMIATLVEKDENESKVN
;
A
#
# COMPACT_ATOMS: atom_id res chain seq x y z
N MET A 1 -17.62 -22.27 33.17
CA MET A 1 -16.91 -22.09 31.88
C MET A 1 -16.14 -20.80 31.98
N ALA A 2 -14.80 -20.84 31.92
CA ALA A 2 -13.98 -19.64 31.97
C ALA A 2 -14.28 -18.78 30.73
N SER A 3 -14.63 -17.51 30.96
CA SER A 3 -14.76 -16.51 29.90
C SER A 3 -13.48 -16.55 29.06
N LYS A 4 -13.58 -16.90 27.77
CA LYS A 4 -12.46 -16.80 26.83
C LYS A 4 -11.99 -15.35 26.87
N LYS A 5 -10.82 -15.08 27.46
CA LYS A 5 -10.15 -13.78 27.34
C LYS A 5 -9.99 -13.51 25.85
N THR A 6 -10.79 -12.60 25.30
CA THR A 6 -10.54 -12.07 23.96
C THR A 6 -9.17 -11.40 23.99
N GLU A 7 -8.21 -12.01 23.31
CA GLU A 7 -6.84 -11.54 23.31
C GLU A 7 -6.73 -10.37 22.33
N ILE A 8 -6.45 -9.17 22.85
CA ILE A 8 -6.34 -7.95 22.05
C ILE A 8 -4.91 -7.87 21.53
N HIS A 9 -4.72 -7.90 20.21
CA HIS A 9 -3.41 -7.96 19.58
C HIS A 9 -2.88 -6.60 19.13
N PHE A 10 -3.67 -5.53 19.21
CA PHE A 10 -3.28 -4.20 18.72
C PHE A 10 -1.90 -3.75 19.22
N GLY A 11 -1.62 -3.81 20.53
CA GLY A 11 -0.35 -3.34 21.08
C GLY A 11 0.85 -4.16 20.61
N ALA A 12 0.68 -5.48 20.48
CA ALA A 12 1.70 -6.36 19.92
C ALA A 12 1.95 -6.08 18.43
N LYS A 13 0.89 -5.82 17.65
CA LYS A 13 0.98 -5.43 16.24
C LYS A 13 1.64 -4.07 16.05
N ALA A 14 1.29 -3.10 16.89
CA ALA A 14 1.91 -1.78 16.92
C ALA A 14 3.42 -1.89 17.22
N LYS A 15 3.80 -2.74 18.19
CA LYS A 15 5.20 -3.03 18.50
C LYS A 15 5.93 -3.63 17.32
N ALA A 16 5.35 -4.65 16.67
CA ALA A 16 5.97 -5.30 15.51
C ALA A 16 6.22 -4.31 14.36
N VAL A 17 5.29 -3.39 14.10
CA VAL A 17 5.43 -2.34 13.07
C VAL A 17 6.59 -1.40 13.37
N ILE A 18 6.73 -0.94 14.62
CA ILE A 18 7.81 -0.04 15.04
C ILE A 18 9.16 -0.75 15.00
N ASP A 19 9.23 -1.99 15.49
CA ASP A 19 10.47 -2.77 15.46
C ASP A 19 10.94 -3.00 14.02
N ALA A 20 10.02 -3.28 13.09
CA ALA A 20 10.32 -3.49 11.68
C ALA A 20 10.75 -2.21 10.94
N SER A 21 10.35 -1.02 11.40
CA SER A 21 10.81 0.25 10.82
C SER A 21 12.22 0.64 11.28
N GLY A 22 12.72 0.03 12.37
CA GLY A 22 13.97 0.41 13.02
C GLY A 22 13.88 1.72 13.82
N ASP A 23 12.68 2.27 14.03
CA ASP A 23 12.51 3.48 14.83
C ASP A 23 12.71 3.19 16.32
N THR A 24 13.38 4.12 17.02
CA THR A 24 13.39 4.10 18.48
C THR A 24 12.02 4.49 19.03
N GLN A 25 11.70 4.10 20.26
CA GLN A 25 10.43 4.47 20.91
C GLN A 25 10.20 5.98 20.95
N VAL A 26 11.25 6.79 21.06
CA VAL A 26 11.16 8.27 21.05
C VAL A 26 10.77 8.78 19.67
N VAL A 27 11.41 8.27 18.61
CA VAL A 27 11.10 8.66 17.22
C VAL A 27 9.69 8.23 16.85
N ALA A 28 9.31 7.00 17.18
CA ALA A 28 7.98 6.46 16.91
C ALA A 28 6.88 7.25 17.64
N ALA A 29 7.09 7.60 18.91
CA ALA A 29 6.13 8.41 19.68
C ALA A 29 5.92 9.78 19.02
N LYS A 30 7.01 10.42 18.59
CA LYS A 30 6.94 11.72 17.90
C LYS A 30 6.17 11.64 16.58
N LYS A 31 6.45 10.64 15.73
CA LYS A 31 5.73 10.43 14.46
C LYS A 31 4.22 10.22 14.68
N LEU A 32 3.88 9.44 15.71
CA LEU A 32 2.50 9.10 16.03
C LEU A 32 1.74 10.20 16.80
N GLY A 33 2.39 11.33 17.12
CA GLY A 33 1.77 12.39 17.93
C GLY A 33 1.46 11.95 19.37
N LEU A 34 2.22 10.99 19.90
CA LEU A 34 2.04 10.41 21.23
C LEU A 34 3.17 10.82 22.18
N SER A 35 2.91 10.73 23.49
CA SER A 35 3.98 10.74 24.48
C SER A 35 4.71 9.39 24.50
N VAL A 36 6.00 9.40 24.85
CA VAL A 36 6.80 8.16 24.98
C VAL A 36 6.15 7.16 25.97
N PRO A 37 5.64 7.58 27.14
CA PRO A 37 4.90 6.69 28.04
C PRO A 37 3.56 6.21 27.47
N GLY A 38 2.88 7.06 26.70
CA GLY A 38 1.63 6.72 26.02
C GLY A 38 1.85 5.60 24.99
N LEU A 39 2.87 5.74 24.15
CA LEU A 39 3.27 4.69 23.22
C LEU A 39 3.71 3.41 23.95
N GLY A 40 4.45 3.53 25.05
CA GLY A 40 4.87 2.38 25.86
C GLY A 40 3.69 1.62 26.46
N SER A 41 2.64 2.32 26.88
CA SER A 41 1.41 1.69 27.39
C SER A 41 0.68 0.91 26.31
N ILE A 42 0.69 1.42 25.07
CA ILE A 42 0.14 0.73 23.89
C ILE A 42 0.92 -0.55 23.60
N THR A 43 2.24 -0.45 23.39
CA THR A 43 3.06 -1.58 22.94
C THR A 43 3.20 -2.70 23.98
N GLN A 44 2.89 -2.39 25.25
CA GLN A 44 2.84 -3.36 26.36
C GLN A 44 1.42 -3.93 26.61
N ASN A 45 0.46 -3.71 25.69
CA ASN A 45 -0.93 -4.17 25.81
C ASN A 45 -1.64 -3.70 27.10
N ARG A 46 -1.23 -2.56 27.66
CA ARG A 46 -1.91 -1.96 28.83
C ARG A 46 -3.16 -1.17 28.43
N VAL A 47 -3.28 -0.84 27.15
CA VAL A 47 -4.42 -0.13 26.56
C VAL A 47 -5.34 -1.15 25.88
N LYS A 48 -6.60 -1.22 26.32
CA LYS A 48 -7.62 -2.14 25.78
C LYS A 48 -8.31 -1.60 24.52
N THR A 49 -8.36 -0.28 24.36
CA THR A 49 -9.02 0.39 23.24
C THR A 49 -8.17 1.56 22.80
N THR A 50 -7.98 1.69 21.49
CA THR A 50 -7.15 2.75 20.91
C THR A 50 -8.04 3.77 20.21
N ALA A 51 -7.69 5.04 20.34
CA ALA A 51 -8.37 6.12 19.64
C ALA A 51 -8.17 6.00 18.13
N TYR A 52 -9.18 6.37 17.35
CA TYR A 52 -9.15 6.24 15.89
C TYR A 52 -7.99 7.02 15.25
N GLU A 53 -7.66 8.17 15.84
CA GLU A 53 -6.55 9.04 15.42
C GLU A 53 -5.21 8.33 15.52
N VAL A 54 -5.02 7.49 16.54
CA VAL A 54 -3.80 6.71 16.72
C VAL A 54 -3.70 5.61 15.66
N LEU A 55 -4.81 4.92 15.36
CA LEU A 55 -4.86 3.95 14.27
C LEU A 55 -4.48 4.60 12.94
N LEU A 56 -5.06 5.76 12.64
CA LEU A 56 -4.74 6.51 11.42
C LEU A 56 -3.29 6.99 11.37
N ALA A 57 -2.71 7.39 12.51
CA ALA A 57 -1.30 7.76 12.59
C ALA A 57 -0.40 6.57 12.21
N PHE A 58 -0.70 5.36 12.69
CA PHE A 58 0.04 4.17 12.28
C PHE A 58 -0.08 3.90 10.78
N VAL A 59 -1.29 3.98 10.23
CA VAL A 59 -1.54 3.79 8.79
C VAL A 59 -0.74 4.79 7.96
N ARG A 60 -0.69 6.07 8.37
CA ARG A 60 0.00 7.14 7.62
C ARG A 60 1.53 7.05 7.72
N GLU A 61 2.06 6.86 8.93
CA GLU A 61 3.50 6.93 9.19
C GLU A 61 4.23 5.65 8.78
N TYR A 62 3.57 4.50 8.91
CA TYR A 62 4.19 3.19 8.66
C TYR A 62 3.58 2.44 7.47
N ASN A 63 2.60 3.03 6.79
CA ASN A 63 1.87 2.40 5.68
C ASN A 63 1.37 1.00 6.07
N VAL A 64 0.84 0.82 7.28
CA VAL A 64 0.29 -0.47 7.74
C VAL A 64 -1.20 -0.58 7.38
N ASP A 65 -1.68 -1.79 7.10
CA ASP A 65 -3.10 -2.05 6.82
C ASP A 65 -3.93 -1.85 8.11
N LEU A 66 -5.01 -1.06 8.01
CA LEU A 66 -5.90 -0.79 9.15
C LEU A 66 -6.59 -2.07 9.65
N LEU A 67 -7.00 -2.96 8.74
CA LEU A 67 -7.63 -4.23 9.11
C LEU A 67 -6.66 -5.09 9.91
N TYR A 68 -5.40 -5.13 9.50
CA TYR A 68 -4.37 -5.82 10.27
C TYR A 68 -4.27 -5.28 11.69
N LEU A 69 -4.32 -3.95 11.91
CA LEU A 69 -4.22 -3.37 13.24
C LEU A 69 -5.40 -3.73 14.17
N ILE A 70 -6.62 -3.85 13.63
CA ILE A 70 -7.85 -3.96 14.44
C ILE A 70 -8.45 -5.36 14.50
N ASP A 71 -8.16 -6.23 13.52
CA ASP A 71 -8.73 -7.58 13.45
C ASP A 71 -7.82 -8.57 14.19
N ASP A 72 -8.21 -8.94 15.40
CA ASP A 72 -7.47 -9.89 16.24
C ASP A 72 -7.37 -11.30 15.62
N SER A 73 -8.19 -11.65 14.61
CA SER A 73 -8.02 -12.92 13.89
C SER A 73 -6.79 -12.93 12.98
N ILE A 74 -6.27 -11.75 12.61
CA ILE A 74 -5.05 -11.62 11.81
C ILE A 74 -3.84 -11.75 12.75
N PRO A 75 -2.89 -12.67 12.48
CA PRO A 75 -1.73 -12.87 13.33
C PRO A 75 -0.83 -11.63 13.38
N ILE A 76 -0.02 -11.52 14.44
CA ILE A 76 0.94 -10.41 14.63
C ILE A 76 2.01 -10.39 13.52
N LEU A 77 2.42 -11.56 13.03
CA LEU A 77 3.35 -11.69 11.91
C LEU A 77 2.76 -12.64 10.85
N PRO A 78 3.01 -12.40 9.55
CA PRO A 78 3.75 -11.26 8.98
C PRO A 78 2.97 -9.93 9.07
N ILE A 79 3.69 -8.80 9.17
CA ILE A 79 3.08 -7.47 9.18
C ILE A 79 2.40 -7.23 7.84
N GLN A 80 1.10 -6.89 7.86
CA GLN A 80 0.41 -6.51 6.63
C GLN A 80 0.51 -5.01 6.42
N TYR A 81 1.29 -4.63 5.43
CA TYR A 81 1.37 -3.25 4.99
C TYR A 81 0.21 -2.92 4.05
N TYR A 82 -0.21 -1.67 4.11
CA TYR A 82 -1.06 -1.03 3.14
C TYR A 82 -0.35 -1.06 1.78
N SER A 83 -0.68 -2.06 0.97
CA SER A 83 -0.25 -2.06 -0.42
C SER A 83 -1.21 -1.18 -1.22
N SER A 84 -0.67 -0.33 -2.08
CA SER A 84 -1.43 0.29 -3.16
C SER A 84 -2.13 -0.76 -4.06
N LYS A 85 -1.71 -2.03 -3.99
CA LYS A 85 -2.36 -3.18 -4.64
C LYS A 85 -3.70 -3.59 -4.00
N LYS A 86 -3.94 -3.34 -2.71
CA LYS A 86 -5.19 -3.75 -2.02
C LYS A 86 -6.40 -2.85 -2.34
N ARG A 87 -6.22 -1.66 -2.95
CA ARG A 87 -7.34 -0.88 -3.52
C ARG A 87 -7.78 -1.34 -4.92
N ASN A 88 -6.96 -2.12 -5.64
CA ASN A 88 -7.22 -2.53 -7.03
C ASN A 88 -6.89 -4.01 -7.27
N MET A 89 -7.29 -4.92 -6.38
CA MET A 89 -7.31 -6.36 -6.70
C MET A 89 -8.70 -6.93 -6.37
N ILE A 90 -9.69 -6.47 -7.14
CA ILE A 90 -10.32 -7.48 -7.98
C ILE A 90 -9.29 -7.69 -9.09
N GLU A 91 -8.42 -8.67 -8.91
CA GLU A 91 -7.54 -9.14 -9.97
C GLU A 91 -8.48 -9.84 -10.96
N THR A 92 -9.18 -9.06 -11.79
CA THR A 92 -9.71 -9.60 -13.03
C THR A 92 -8.49 -10.03 -13.84
N ASP A 93 -8.63 -11.20 -14.47
CA ASP A 93 -7.65 -11.86 -15.34
C ASP A 93 -6.91 -10.85 -16.25
N GLU A 94 -7.63 -9.84 -16.74
CA GLU A 94 -7.14 -8.74 -17.58
C GLU A 94 -5.97 -7.93 -16.99
N ASN A 95 -5.96 -7.62 -15.69
CA ASN A 95 -4.88 -6.84 -15.08
C ASN A 95 -3.58 -7.64 -14.95
N LYS A 96 -3.71 -8.95 -14.70
CA LYS A 96 -2.58 -9.87 -14.68
C LYS A 96 -2.03 -10.08 -16.09
N VAL A 97 -2.91 -10.28 -17.07
CA VAL A 97 -2.56 -10.37 -18.49
C VAL A 97 -1.84 -9.11 -18.96
N LEU A 98 -2.31 -7.92 -18.58
CA LEU A 98 -1.66 -6.65 -18.94
C LEU A 98 -0.27 -6.51 -18.31
N TYR A 99 -0.13 -6.85 -17.03
CA TYR A 99 1.17 -6.82 -16.35
C TYR A 99 2.15 -7.82 -16.99
N ASP A 100 1.69 -9.05 -17.24
CA ASP A 100 2.48 -10.08 -17.89
C ASP A 100 2.93 -9.60 -19.26
N LEU A 101 2.01 -9.09 -20.10
CA LEU A 101 2.32 -8.53 -21.42
C LEU A 101 3.37 -7.40 -21.36
N ILE A 102 3.23 -6.47 -20.41
CA ILE A 102 4.20 -5.38 -20.22
C ILE A 102 5.56 -5.93 -19.80
N SER A 103 5.58 -6.94 -18.94
CA SER A 103 6.81 -7.49 -18.35
C SER A 103 7.57 -8.42 -19.30
N THR A 104 6.86 -9.15 -20.17
CA THR A 104 7.43 -10.13 -21.09
C THR A 104 7.75 -9.55 -22.46
N THR A 105 7.10 -8.43 -22.85
CA THR A 105 7.36 -7.80 -24.15
C THR A 105 8.64 -6.98 -24.11
N LYS A 106 9.63 -7.42 -24.87
CA LYS A 106 10.95 -6.78 -24.99
C LYS A 106 10.80 -5.30 -25.42
N GLY A 107 11.35 -4.38 -24.62
CA GLY A 107 11.32 -2.94 -24.90
C GLY A 107 10.08 -2.21 -24.36
N LEU A 108 8.97 -2.89 -24.14
CA LEU A 108 7.73 -2.27 -23.65
C LEU A 108 7.87 -1.80 -22.20
N ARG A 109 8.55 -2.60 -21.37
CA ARG A 109 8.89 -2.26 -19.99
C ARG A 109 9.66 -0.95 -19.91
N GLU A 110 10.71 -0.80 -20.72
CA GLU A 110 11.56 0.40 -20.74
C GLU A 110 10.79 1.64 -21.21
N ILE A 111 9.93 1.48 -22.22
CA ILE A 111 9.06 2.55 -22.72
C ILE A 111 8.15 3.06 -21.60
N ILE A 112 7.48 2.15 -20.88
CA ILE A 112 6.57 2.52 -19.78
C ILE A 112 7.33 3.20 -18.64
N LEU A 113 8.50 2.68 -18.26
CA LEU A 113 9.33 3.31 -17.23
C LEU A 113 9.76 4.73 -17.61
N ASN A 114 10.05 4.99 -18.89
CA ASN A 114 10.39 6.32 -19.36
C ASN A 114 9.17 7.24 -19.42
N LEU A 115 7.99 6.72 -19.78
CA LEU A 115 6.75 7.49 -19.75
C LEU A 115 6.41 8.00 -18.34
N LEU A 116 6.67 7.19 -17.31
CA LEU A 116 6.45 7.59 -15.92
C LEU A 116 7.33 8.76 -15.45
N LYS A 117 8.46 9.03 -16.13
CA LYS A 117 9.34 10.17 -15.83
C LYS A 117 8.80 11.50 -16.39
N PHE A 118 7.83 11.46 -17.30
CA PHE A 118 7.23 12.65 -17.88
C PHE A 118 6.06 13.21 -17.06
N SER A 119 5.89 14.53 -17.10
CA SER A 119 4.73 15.18 -16.50
C SER A 119 3.42 14.71 -17.13
N PRO A 120 2.27 14.78 -16.42
CA PRO A 120 0.98 14.37 -16.97
C PRO A 120 0.65 15.00 -18.33
N LYS A 121 0.96 16.30 -18.51
CA LYS A 121 0.75 17.01 -19.78
C LYS A 121 1.57 16.42 -20.93
N LYS A 122 2.83 16.06 -20.67
CA LYS A 122 3.71 15.42 -21.66
C LYS A 122 3.29 13.99 -21.96
N ARG A 123 2.87 13.22 -20.95
CA ARG A 123 2.31 11.87 -21.14
C ARG A 123 1.07 11.89 -22.03
N LYS A 124 0.15 12.84 -21.80
CA LYS A 124 -1.04 13.02 -22.63
C LYS A 124 -0.68 13.32 -24.09
N ALA A 125 0.21 14.27 -24.33
CA ALA A 125 0.65 14.61 -25.69
C ALA A 125 1.26 13.40 -26.43
N ILE A 126 2.04 12.57 -25.74
CA ILE A 126 2.58 11.32 -26.33
C ILE A 126 1.46 10.33 -26.65
N GLY A 127 0.48 10.18 -25.74
CA GLY A 127 -0.70 9.34 -26.00
C GLY A 127 -1.49 9.79 -27.22
N ASP A 128 -1.73 11.09 -27.36
CA ASP A 128 -2.44 11.69 -28.50
C ASP A 128 -1.67 11.45 -29.82
N MET A 129 -0.33 11.55 -29.79
CA MET A 129 0.52 11.23 -30.95
C MET A 129 0.44 9.76 -31.35
N ILE A 130 0.46 8.84 -30.39
CA ILE A 130 0.34 7.39 -30.64
C ILE A 130 -1.03 7.08 -31.25
N ALA A 131 -2.12 7.65 -30.70
CA ALA A 131 -3.47 7.47 -31.24
C ALA A 131 -3.55 7.93 -32.70
N THR A 132 -2.96 9.09 -33.02
CA THR A 132 -2.94 9.62 -34.38
C THR A 132 -2.18 8.71 -35.36
N LEU A 133 -1.12 8.03 -34.91
CA LEU A 133 -0.37 7.08 -35.75
C LEU A 133 -1.19 5.81 -36.03
N VAL A 134 -1.86 5.28 -35.01
CA VAL A 134 -2.74 4.10 -35.16
C VAL A 134 -3.89 4.39 -36.12
N GLU A 135 -4.53 5.56 -36.01
CA GLU A 135 -5.59 5.98 -36.91
C GLU A 135 -5.12 6.13 -38.37
N LYS A 136 -3.86 6.49 -38.61
CA LYS A 136 -3.28 6.58 -39.96
C LYS A 136 -3.01 5.19 -40.54
N ASP A 137 -2.44 4.29 -39.77
CA ASP A 137 -2.14 2.92 -40.19
C ASP A 137 -3.43 2.14 -40.56
N GLU A 138 -4.52 2.36 -39.83
CA GLU A 138 -5.84 1.76 -40.12
C GLU A 138 -6.49 2.32 -41.40
N ASN A 139 -6.18 3.57 -41.77
CA ASN A 139 -6.71 4.20 -42.97
C ASN A 139 -5.88 3.88 -44.22
N GLU A 140 -4.55 3.72 -44.09
CA GLU A 140 -3.70 3.28 -45.21
C GLU A 140 -3.92 1.79 -45.55
N SER A 141 -4.25 0.95 -44.57
CA SER A 141 -4.58 -0.47 -44.76
C SER A 141 -5.93 -0.72 -45.45
N LYS A 142 -6.78 0.30 -45.62
CA LYS A 142 -8.09 0.20 -46.29
C LYS A 142 -8.07 0.72 -47.74
N VAL A 143 -6.94 1.29 -48.19
CA VAL A 143 -6.79 1.93 -49.50
C VAL A 143 -5.95 1.07 -50.47
N ASN A 144 -5.37 -0.05 -50.00
CA ASN A 144 -4.78 -1.13 -50.81
C ASN A 144 -5.66 -2.39 -50.77
#